data_AF-A0ABD4KUH7-F1
#
_entry.id   AF-A0ABD4KUH7-F1
#
_cell.length_a   1.000
_cell.length_b   1.000
_cell.length_c   1.000
_cell.angle_alpha   90.00
_cell.angle_beta   90.00
_cell.angle_gamma   90.00
#
_symmetry.space_group_name_H-M   'P 1'
#
loop_
_entity.id
_entity.type
_entity.pdbx_description
1 polymer ?
#
loop_
_entity_poly.entity_id
_entity_poly.type
_entity_poly.pdbx_seq_one_letter_code
_entity_poly.pdbx_strand_id
1 'polypeptide(L)'
;NIVAMAMLRGNMEEPLNPKGAITWLEKSAAQQNMNALVNLGDIYYSGELVNHDYQKAYRYLNQANMSDPSRSAAYLSALYYNGQGVEVDCDKAWDYYAES
;
A
#
# COMPACT_ATOMS: atom_id res chain seq x y z
N ASN A 1 13.90 -4.58 3.05
CA ASN A 1 12.68 -5.38 2.90
C ASN A 1 11.67 -4.91 3.95
N ILE A 2 10.57 -4.29 3.52
CA ILE A 2 9.55 -3.64 4.38
C ILE A 2 8.99 -4.64 5.40
N VAL A 3 8.87 -5.89 4.98
CA VAL A 3 8.44 -7.02 5.80
C VAL A 3 9.40 -7.24 6.98
N ALA A 4 10.71 -7.10 6.77
CA ALA A 4 11.71 -7.23 7.84
C ALA A 4 11.61 -6.10 8.89
N MET A 5 11.24 -4.89 8.50
CA MET A 5 11.05 -3.78 9.44
C MET A 5 9.77 -3.90 10.28
N ALA A 6 8.70 -4.46 9.70
CA ALA A 6 7.47 -4.80 10.43
C ALA A 6 7.70 -5.95 11.44
N MET A 7 8.57 -6.91 11.10
CA MET A 7 8.97 -8.01 12.00
C MET A 7 9.81 -7.53 13.20
N LEU A 8 10.64 -6.50 13.05
CA LEU A 8 11.61 -6.08 14.07
C LEU A 8 11.03 -5.27 15.24
N ARG A 9 9.84 -4.65 15.11
CA ARG A 9 9.27 -3.79 16.18
C ARG A 9 8.37 -4.53 17.18
N GLY A 10 8.18 -5.83 17.03
CA GLY A 10 7.32 -6.62 17.90
C GLY A 10 7.86 -8.00 18.16
N ASN A 11 8.98 -8.12 18.89
CA ASN A 11 9.40 -9.31 19.67
C ASN A 11 8.82 -10.66 19.22
N MET A 12 9.08 -11.07 17.98
CA MET A 12 8.77 -12.42 17.53
C MET A 12 9.98 -12.97 16.78
N GLU A 13 10.73 -13.80 17.48
CA GLU A 13 11.69 -14.76 16.93
C GLU A 13 10.97 -15.89 16.18
N GLU A 14 9.90 -15.58 15.44
CA GLU A 14 9.15 -16.55 14.64
C GLU A 14 9.30 -16.24 13.15
N PRO A 15 9.31 -17.29 12.29
CA PRO A 15 9.35 -17.12 10.85
C PRO A 15 8.18 -16.24 10.40
N LEU A 16 8.41 -15.50 9.31
CA LEU A 16 7.46 -14.68 8.57
C LEU A 16 5.99 -15.06 8.87
N ASN A 17 5.29 -14.26 9.67
CA ASN A 17 3.84 -14.37 9.85
C ASN A 17 3.16 -13.22 9.11
N PRO A 18 2.81 -13.40 7.81
CA PRO A 18 2.17 -12.38 6.99
C PRO A 18 0.93 -11.78 7.64
N LYS A 19 0.12 -12.62 8.29
CA LYS A 19 -1.12 -12.20 8.96
C LYS A 19 -0.84 -11.29 10.16
N GLY A 20 0.18 -11.61 10.95
CA GLY A 20 0.61 -10.79 12.07
C GLY A 20 1.13 -9.41 11.62
N ALA A 21 1.96 -9.39 10.58
CA ALA A 21 2.50 -8.16 10.00
C ALA A 21 1.38 -7.26 9.44
N ILE A 22 0.44 -7.82 8.67
CA ILE A 22 -0.71 -7.09 8.13
C ILE A 22 -1.58 -6.53 9.26
N THR A 23 -1.88 -7.33 10.29
CA THR A 23 -2.66 -6.87 11.46
C THR A 23 -2.00 -5.69 12.16
N TRP A 24 -0.66 -5.72 12.31
CA TRP A 24 0.06 -4.61 12.93
C TRP A 24 0.02 -3.36 12.06
N LEU A 25 0.24 -3.52 10.75
CA LEU A 25 0.14 -2.42 9.80
C LEU A 25 -1.27 -1.82 9.76
N GLU A 26 -2.33 -2.62 9.82
CA GLU A 26 -3.72 -2.14 9.88
C GLU A 26 -3.96 -1.30 11.13
N LYS A 27 -3.44 -1.72 12.29
CA LYS A 27 -3.50 -0.93 13.53
C LYS A 27 -2.74 0.39 13.42
N SER A 28 -1.59 0.41 12.77
CA SER A 28 -0.83 1.64 12.52
C SER A 28 -1.50 2.55 11.49
N ALA A 29 -2.06 1.98 10.42
CA ALA A 29 -2.81 2.69 9.39
C ALA A 29 -4.08 3.34 9.95
N ALA A 30 -4.75 2.69 10.91
CA ALA A 30 -5.87 3.28 11.65
C ALA A 30 -5.50 4.55 12.43
N GLN A 31 -4.21 4.73 12.74
CA GLN A 31 -3.65 5.95 13.35
C GLN A 31 -3.09 6.92 12.29
N GLN A 32 -3.50 6.77 11.02
CA GLN A 32 -3.03 7.55 9.87
C GLN A 32 -1.51 7.49 9.67
N ASN A 33 -0.86 6.41 10.11
CA ASN A 33 0.57 6.22 9.86
C ASN A 33 0.81 6.01 8.36
N MET A 34 1.42 7.00 7.72
CA MET A 34 1.61 6.99 6.26
C MET A 34 2.46 5.81 5.76
N ASN A 35 3.50 5.41 6.52
CA ASN A 35 4.29 4.25 6.15
C ASN A 35 3.43 2.98 6.17
N ALA A 36 2.56 2.83 7.16
CA ALA A 36 1.67 1.67 7.24
C ALA A 36 0.64 1.65 6.11
N LEU A 37 0.09 2.80 5.74
CA LEU A 37 -0.84 2.93 4.60
C LEU A 37 -0.16 2.54 3.28
N VAL A 38 1.02 3.08 2.99
CA VAL A 38 1.78 2.74 1.78
C VAL A 38 2.15 1.25 1.76
N ASN A 39 2.62 0.70 2.89
CA ASN A 39 2.99 -0.71 2.97
C ASN A 39 1.79 -1.65 2.77
N LEU A 40 0.62 -1.33 3.32
CA LEU A 40 -0.59 -2.11 3.05
C LEU A 40 -1.01 -1.99 1.59
N GLY A 41 -0.92 -0.80 1.02
CA GLY A 41 -1.10 -0.55 -0.41
C GLY A 41 -0.26 -1.48 -1.27
N ASP A 42 1.05 -1.48 -1.03
CA ASP A 42 2.03 -2.31 -1.72
C ASP A 42 1.79 -3.81 -1.51
N ILE A 43 1.48 -4.26 -0.29
CA ILE A 43 1.17 -5.67 0.00
C ILE A 43 0.00 -6.18 -0.84
N TYR A 44 -1.07 -5.40 -0.94
CA TYR A 44 -2.24 -5.78 -1.74
C TYR A 44 -2.04 -5.53 -3.24
N TYR A 45 -1.12 -4.65 -3.63
CA TYR A 45 -0.76 -4.38 -5.02
C TYR A 45 0.19 -5.42 -5.62
N SER A 46 1.18 -5.89 -4.85
CA SER A 46 2.20 -6.86 -5.29
C SER A 46 1.81 -8.32 -5.04
N GLY A 47 0.88 -8.53 -4.10
CA GLY A 47 0.44 -9.85 -3.71
C GLY A 47 1.54 -10.74 -3.10
N GLU A 48 2.63 -10.18 -2.59
CA GLU A 48 3.77 -10.95 -2.07
C GLU A 48 3.42 -11.73 -0.78
N LEU A 49 2.57 -11.14 0.06
CA LEU A 49 2.19 -11.71 1.37
C LEU A 49 0.77 -12.29 1.39
N VAL A 50 -0.07 -11.89 0.44
CA VAL A 50 -1.49 -12.26 0.30
C VAL A 50 -1.84 -12.25 -1.18
N ASN A 51 -2.97 -12.82 -1.58
CA ASN A 51 -3.45 -12.62 -2.95
C ASN A 51 -3.66 -11.12 -3.24
N HIS A 52 -3.33 -10.72 -4.47
CA HIS A 52 -3.59 -9.39 -4.99
C HIS A 52 -5.04 -8.94 -4.73
N ASP A 53 -5.20 -7.73 -4.22
CA ASP A 53 -6.49 -7.07 -4.02
C ASP A 53 -6.33 -5.58 -4.36
N TYR A 54 -6.42 -5.29 -5.66
CA TYR A 54 -6.20 -3.93 -6.16
C TYR A 54 -7.21 -2.91 -5.61
N GLN A 55 -8.42 -3.36 -5.23
CA GLN A 55 -9.40 -2.50 -4.57
C GLN A 55 -8.92 -2.06 -3.18
N LYS A 56 -8.38 -3.00 -2.39
CA LYS A 56 -7.74 -2.63 -1.10
C LYS A 56 -6.48 -1.82 -1.30
N ALA A 57 -5.64 -2.18 -2.27
CA ALA A 57 -4.43 -1.42 -2.59
C ALA A 57 -4.79 0.05 -2.87
N TYR A 58 -5.74 0.28 -3.78
CA TYR A 58 -6.25 1.61 -4.10
C TYR A 58 -6.73 2.36 -2.86
N ARG A 59 -7.53 1.73 -2.00
CA ARG A 59 -8.05 2.38 -0.78
C ARG A 59 -6.94 2.87 0.14
N TYR A 60 -5.94 2.03 0.43
CA TYR A 60 -4.84 2.42 1.32
C TYR A 60 -3.92 3.47 0.68
N LEU A 61 -3.61 3.32 -0.61
CA LEU A 61 -2.77 4.25 -1.35
C LEU A 61 -3.43 5.61 -1.53
N ASN A 62 -4.73 5.65 -1.84
CA ASN A 62 -5.48 6.89 -1.96
C ASN A 62 -5.55 7.63 -0.61
N GLN A 63 -5.69 6.90 0.50
CA GLN A 63 -5.63 7.49 1.84
C GLN A 63 -4.22 8.03 2.16
N ALA A 64 -3.15 7.35 1.76
CA ALA A 64 -1.78 7.85 1.91
C ALA A 64 -1.55 9.13 1.09
N ASN A 65 -2.05 9.17 -0.14
CA ASN A 65 -1.87 10.29 -1.08
C ASN A 65 -2.46 11.59 -0.56
N MET A 66 -3.58 11.52 0.17
CA MET A 66 -4.20 12.69 0.79
C MET A 66 -3.30 13.38 1.83
N SER A 67 -2.30 12.67 2.37
CA SER A 67 -1.37 13.21 3.38
C SER A 67 0.03 13.48 2.81
N ASP A 68 0.55 12.60 1.97
CA ASP A 68 1.88 12.72 1.33
C ASP A 68 1.90 11.95 0.00
N PRO A 69 1.69 12.64 -1.14
CA PRO A 69 1.64 12.01 -2.46
C PRO A 69 2.91 11.26 -2.87
N SER A 70 4.08 11.69 -2.36
CA SER A 70 5.40 11.25 -2.85
C SER A 70 5.65 9.74 -2.80
N ARG A 71 4.88 9.01 -1.99
CA ARG A 71 5.03 7.55 -1.79
C ARG A 71 3.89 6.70 -2.31
N SER A 72 2.79 7.30 -2.73
CA SER A 72 1.60 6.59 -3.23
C SER A 72 1.27 6.92 -4.68
N ALA A 73 1.67 8.09 -5.18
CA ALA A 73 1.29 8.58 -6.49
C ALA A 73 1.72 7.64 -7.63
N ALA A 74 2.94 7.08 -7.58
CA ALA A 74 3.39 6.07 -8.54
C ALA A 74 2.46 4.84 -8.61
N TYR A 75 2.00 4.33 -7.45
CA TYR A 75 1.08 3.20 -7.42
C TYR A 75 -0.31 3.58 -7.93
N LEU A 76 -0.83 4.75 -7.55
CA LEU A 76 -2.14 5.23 -8.03
C LEU A 76 -2.13 5.45 -9.55
N SER A 77 -1.04 6.01 -10.08
CA SER A 77 -0.82 6.12 -11.52
C SER A 77 -0.88 4.76 -12.19
N ALA A 78 -0.17 3.75 -11.67
CA ALA A 78 -0.21 2.40 -12.20
C ALA A 78 -1.59 1.74 -12.13
N LEU A 79 -2.33 1.94 -11.03
CA LEU A 79 -3.69 1.40 -10.87
C LEU A 79 -4.64 1.97 -11.91
N TYR A 80 -4.62 3.29 -12.12
CA TYR A 80 -5.46 3.96 -13.13
C TYR A 80 -5.02 3.65 -14.57
N TYR A 81 -3.71 3.55 -14.83
CA TYR A 81 -3.20 3.21 -16.15
C TYR A 81 -3.60 1.79 -16.58
N ASN A 82 -3.54 0.83 -15.65
CA ASN A 82 -3.83 -0.58 -15.92
C ASN A 82 -5.29 -0.98 -15.66
N GLY A 83 -6.12 -0.10 -15.12
CA GLY A 83 -7.51 -0.43 -14.73
C GLY A 83 -7.58 -1.49 -13.62
N GLN A 84 -6.61 -1.46 -12.70
CA GLN A 84 -6.49 -2.43 -11.61
C GLN A 84 -7.19 -1.89 -10.37
N GLY A 85 -8.31 -2.49 -9.98
CA GLY A 85 -9.06 -2.02 -8.81
C GLY A 85 -9.74 -0.65 -8.98
N VAL A 86 -9.63 -0.06 -10.16
CA VAL A 86 -10.32 1.15 -10.61
C VAL A 86 -10.59 1.02 -12.12
N GLU A 87 -11.49 1.83 -12.67
CA GLU A 87 -11.63 1.93 -14.12
C GLU A 87 -10.38 2.61 -14.71
N VAL A 88 -10.03 2.24 -15.95
CA VAL A 88 -8.92 2.88 -16.67
C VAL A 88 -9.21 4.37 -16.83
N ASP A 89 -8.26 5.20 -16.42
CA ASP A 89 -8.34 6.66 -16.54
C ASP A 89 -6.93 7.20 -16.78
N CYS A 90 -6.59 7.38 -18.05
CA CYS A 90 -5.23 7.81 -18.45
C CYS A 90 -4.91 9.23 -17.99
N ASP A 91 -5.92 10.09 -17.89
CA ASP A 91 -5.74 11.47 -17.45
C ASP A 91 -5.38 11.49 -15.95
N LYS A 92 -6.14 10.76 -15.12
CA LYS A 92 -5.75 10.58 -13.71
C LYS A 92 -4.42 9.88 -13.55
N ALA A 93 -4.13 8.88 -14.37
CA ALA A 93 -2.84 8.20 -14.31
C ALA A 93 -1.68 9.17 -14.56
N TRP A 94 -1.86 10.10 -15.51
CA TRP A 94 -0.89 11.15 -15.79
C TRP A 94 -0.78 12.17 -14.66
N ASP A 95 -1.91 12.60 -14.07
CA ASP A 95 -1.92 13.51 -12.93
C ASP A 95 -1.11 12.93 -11.75
N TYR A 96 -1.38 11.67 -11.38
CA TYR A 96 -0.60 11.00 -10.33
C TYR A 96 0.86 10.74 -10.74
N TYR A 97 1.15 10.52 -12.02
CA TYR A 97 2.53 10.40 -12.47
C TYR A 97 3.31 11.71 -12.29
N ALA A 98 2.65 12.85 -12.52
CA ALA A 98 3.23 14.18 -12.30
C ALA A 98 3.41 14.53 -10.82
N GLU A 99 2.65 13.88 -9.92
CA GLU A 99 2.77 14.01 -8.46
C GLU A 99 3.82 13.08 -7.82
N SER A 100 4.30 12.08 -8.57
CA SER A 100 5.30 11.10 -8.12
C SER A 100 6.73 11.63 -8.13
#